data_AF-A0A932B4D8-F1
#
_entry.id   AF-A0A932B4D8-F1
#
_cell.length_a   1.000
_cell.length_b   1.000
_cell.length_c   1.000
_cell.angle_alpha   90.00
_cell.angle_beta   90.00
_cell.angle_gamma   90.00
#
_symmetry.space_group_name_H-M   'P 1'
#
loop_
_entity.id
_entity.type
_entity.pdbx_description
1 polymer ?
#
loop_
_entity_poly.entity_id
_entity_poly.type
_entity_poly.pdbx_seq_one_letter_code
_entity_poly.pdbx_strand_id
1 'polypeptide(L)'
;ISLITSLAERESDQKMVTLSTLHASKGLEWPHVVLAGVNEGSLPFSREEGEITPQQVEEERRLMYVGITRARLTLGVSVLKRRKKGREYVQAMPSRFVAEMKLGEGGGPKEDPREKLKRLREEMAAKAAASKAAAARAQG
;
A
#
# COMPACT_ATOMS: atom_id res chain seq x y z
N ILE A 1 1.59 -18.54 -4.06
CA ILE A 1 1.01 -17.28 -3.53
C ILE A 1 -0.41 -17.23 -4.07
N SER A 2 -1.41 -17.46 -3.21
CA SER A 2 -2.82 -17.38 -3.61
C SER A 2 -3.27 -15.92 -3.52
N LEU A 3 -4.05 -15.47 -4.51
CA LEU A 3 -4.56 -14.10 -4.61
C LEU A 3 -6.07 -14.18 -4.67
N ILE A 4 -6.73 -13.70 -3.63
CA ILE A 4 -8.20 -13.60 -3.57
C ILE A 4 -8.56 -12.12 -3.69
N THR A 5 -9.36 -11.82 -4.71
CA THR A 5 -9.91 -10.48 -4.97
C THR A 5 -11.30 -10.33 -4.33
N SER A 6 -11.94 -11.41 -3.85
CA SER A 6 -13.26 -11.39 -3.20
C SER A 6 -13.16 -11.13 -1.69
N LEU A 7 -14.02 -10.25 -1.19
CA LEU A 7 -14.11 -9.85 0.22
C LEU A 7 -14.96 -10.79 1.08
N ALA A 8 -15.37 -11.95 0.56
CA ALA A 8 -16.21 -12.90 1.26
C ALA A 8 -15.53 -14.26 1.27
N GLU A 9 -15.55 -14.89 2.45
CA GLU A 9 -14.94 -16.16 2.86
C GLU A 9 -13.50 -16.07 3.38
N ARG A 10 -13.41 -15.71 4.67
CA ARG A 10 -12.21 -15.87 5.49
C ARG A 10 -12.23 -17.23 6.16
N GLU A 11 -11.54 -18.21 5.59
CA GLU A 11 -10.97 -19.27 6.41
C GLU A 11 -9.87 -18.67 7.29
N SER A 12 -9.89 -18.97 8.60
CA SER A 12 -9.14 -18.26 9.63
C SER A 12 -7.63 -18.58 9.70
N ASP A 13 -7.03 -19.19 8.68
CA ASP A 13 -5.62 -19.64 8.78
C ASP A 13 -4.78 -19.56 7.49
N GLN A 14 -5.23 -18.79 6.50
CA GLN A 14 -4.45 -18.65 5.27
C GLN A 14 -3.47 -17.46 5.34
N LYS A 15 -2.18 -17.76 5.26
CA LYS A 15 -1.08 -16.78 5.10
C LYS A 15 -1.14 -16.14 3.71
N MET A 16 -2.04 -15.18 3.51
CA MET A 16 -2.27 -14.52 2.22
C MET A 16 -2.12 -12.99 2.30
N VAL A 17 -1.97 -12.37 1.13
CA VAL A 17 -2.02 -10.91 0.97
C VAL A 17 -3.44 -10.54 0.51
N THR A 18 -4.04 -9.58 1.20
CA THR A 18 -5.33 -9.01 0.78
C THR A 18 -5.10 -7.84 -0.15
N LEU A 19 -5.67 -7.90 -1.36
CA LEU A 19 -5.81 -6.76 -2.25
C LEU A 19 -7.24 -6.23 -2.16
N SER A 20 -7.38 -4.92 -1.98
CA SER A 20 -8.68 -4.27 -1.90
C SER A 20 -8.60 -2.87 -2.50
N THR A 21 -9.76 -2.30 -2.81
CA THR A 21 -9.87 -0.87 -3.12
C THR A 21 -9.94 -0.07 -1.82
N LEU A 22 -9.61 1.23 -1.87
CA LEU A 22 -9.75 2.11 -0.70
C LEU A 22 -11.18 2.11 -0.14
N HIS A 23 -12.18 2.16 -1.02
CA HIS A 23 -13.59 2.13 -0.63
C HIS A 23 -13.95 0.85 0.14
N ALA A 24 -13.53 -0.31 -0.37
CA ALA A 24 -13.86 -1.60 0.22
C ALA A 24 -13.03 -1.91 1.47
N SER A 25 -12.03 -1.09 1.79
CA SER A 25 -11.24 -1.21 3.03
C SER A 25 -11.92 -0.58 4.25
N LYS A 26 -13.01 0.19 4.06
CA LYS A 26 -13.71 0.88 5.14
C LYS A 26 -14.17 -0.10 6.22
N GLY A 27 -13.85 0.21 7.48
CA GLY A 27 -14.20 -0.64 8.63
C GLY A 27 -13.29 -1.86 8.83
N LEU A 28 -12.32 -2.09 7.95
CA LEU A 28 -11.30 -3.12 8.09
C LEU A 28 -9.99 -2.49 8.56
N GLU A 29 -9.14 -3.28 9.21
CA GLU A 29 -7.82 -2.85 9.66
C GLU A 29 -6.82 -4.00 9.53
N TRP A 30 -5.56 -3.66 9.25
CA TRP A 30 -4.46 -4.62 9.13
C TRP A 30 -3.22 -4.09 9.86
N PRO A 31 -2.35 -4.98 10.38
CA PRO A 31 -1.08 -4.58 10.98
C PRO A 31 -0.22 -3.73 10.02
N HIS A 32 -0.16 -4.13 8.76
CA HIS A 32 0.64 -3.49 7.73
C HIS A 32 -0.21 -3.22 6.49
N VAL A 33 -0.16 -2.00 5.95
CA VAL A 33 -0.91 -1.60 4.75
C VAL A 33 0.05 -0.96 3.75
N VAL A 34 -0.16 -1.23 2.47
CA VAL A 34 0.54 -0.54 1.38
C VAL A 34 -0.48 0.14 0.47
N LEU A 35 -0.37 1.46 0.34
CA LEU A 35 -1.09 2.23 -0.66
C LEU A 35 -0.31 2.21 -1.98
N ALA A 36 -0.87 1.51 -2.96
CA ALA A 36 -0.25 1.28 -4.25
C ALA A 36 -0.58 2.42 -5.23
N GLY A 37 0.43 3.01 -5.88
CA GLY A 37 0.24 3.93 -7.01
C GLY A 37 -0.50 5.22 -6.68
N VAL A 38 -0.09 5.90 -5.60
CA VAL A 38 -0.67 7.15 -5.12
C VAL A 38 -0.17 8.32 -5.98
N ASN A 39 -0.88 8.57 -7.09
CA ASN A 39 -0.48 9.50 -8.16
C ASN A 39 -1.66 10.42 -8.54
N GLU A 40 -1.37 11.59 -9.11
CA GLU A 40 -2.43 12.42 -9.70
C GLU A 40 -3.17 11.66 -10.81
N GLY A 41 -4.50 11.82 -10.84
CA GLY A 41 -5.40 11.11 -11.73
C GLY A 41 -5.81 9.72 -11.24
N SER A 42 -5.06 9.09 -10.32
CA SER A 42 -5.52 7.88 -9.60
C SER A 42 -6.04 8.19 -8.21
N LEU A 43 -5.35 9.04 -7.46
CA LEU A 43 -5.75 9.53 -6.14
C LEU A 43 -5.10 10.91 -5.90
N PRO A 44 -5.85 12.03 -5.98
CA PRO A 44 -7.28 12.09 -6.24
C PRO A 44 -7.64 11.57 -7.64
N PHE A 45 -8.73 10.80 -7.71
CA PHE A 45 -9.23 10.33 -9.00
C PHE A 45 -9.75 11.50 -9.83
N SER A 46 -9.27 11.62 -11.06
CA SER A 46 -9.81 12.57 -12.04
C SER A 46 -9.93 11.89 -13.41
N ARG A 47 -11.03 12.18 -14.12
CA ARG A 47 -11.12 11.82 -15.53
C ARG A 47 -10.16 12.73 -16.29
N GLU A 48 -9.36 12.14 -17.18
CA GLU A 48 -8.16 12.75 -17.79
C GLU A 48 -8.36 14.10 -18.52
N GLU A 49 -9.59 14.60 -18.62
CA GLU A 49 -10.00 15.77 -19.40
C GLU A 49 -10.79 16.83 -18.59
N GLY A 50 -10.97 16.66 -17.27
CA GLY A 50 -11.72 17.62 -16.44
C GLY A 50 -10.92 18.15 -15.24
N GLU A 51 -11.10 19.43 -14.92
CA GLU A 51 -10.67 19.98 -13.63
C GLU A 51 -11.47 19.32 -12.51
N ILE A 52 -10.75 18.74 -11.54
CA ILE A 52 -11.36 18.22 -10.31
C ILE A 52 -11.78 19.39 -9.43
N THR A 53 -13.04 19.42 -8.99
CA THR A 53 -13.52 20.51 -8.14
C THR A 53 -12.88 20.44 -6.74
N PRO A 54 -12.76 21.56 -6.01
CA PRO A 54 -12.26 21.53 -4.64
C PRO A 54 -13.03 20.55 -3.74
N GLN A 55 -14.34 20.45 -3.91
CA GLN A 55 -15.20 19.53 -3.15
C GLN A 55 -14.87 18.06 -3.45
N GLN A 56 -14.58 17.72 -4.70
CA GLN A 56 -14.15 16.37 -5.09
C GLN A 56 -12.76 16.04 -4.53
N VAL A 57 -11.83 17.00 -4.55
CA VAL A 57 -10.51 16.83 -3.93
C VAL A 57 -10.67 16.52 -2.43
N GLU A 58 -11.55 17.21 -1.71
CA GLU A 58 -11.78 16.96 -0.30
C GLU A 58 -12.41 15.58 -0.01
N GLU A 59 -13.26 15.06 -0.90
CA GLU A 59 -13.77 13.69 -0.78
C GLU A 59 -12.67 12.65 -1.00
N GLU A 60 -11.84 12.82 -2.03
CA GLU A 60 -10.68 11.95 -2.28
C GLU A 60 -9.64 12.04 -1.15
N ARG A 61 -9.50 13.21 -0.52
CA ARG A 61 -8.65 13.39 0.67
C ARG A 61 -9.19 12.58 1.85
N ARG A 62 -10.51 12.58 2.08
CA ARG A 62 -11.14 11.69 3.07
C ARG A 62 -10.89 10.23 2.75
N LEU A 63 -10.94 9.84 1.47
CA LEU A 63 -10.63 8.48 1.04
C LEU A 63 -9.18 8.09 1.32
N MET A 64 -8.23 9.00 1.08
CA MET A 64 -6.83 8.83 1.45
C MET A 64 -6.66 8.65 2.98
N TYR A 65 -7.34 9.46 3.77
CA TYR A 65 -7.36 9.34 5.23
C TYR A 65 -7.91 7.98 5.70
N VAL A 66 -8.98 7.49 5.07
CA VAL A 66 -9.49 6.13 5.34
C VAL A 66 -8.38 5.12 5.08
N GLY A 67 -7.70 5.17 3.93
CA GLY A 67 -6.59 4.29 3.59
C GLY A 67 -5.45 4.29 4.63
N ILE A 68 -5.04 5.48 5.08
CA ILE A 68 -4.00 5.66 6.10
C ILE A 68 -4.43 5.00 7.42
N THR A 69 -5.65 5.25 7.87
CA THR A 69 -6.17 4.73 9.14
C THR A 69 -6.48 3.23 9.12
N ARG A 70 -6.39 2.55 7.98
CA ARG A 70 -6.49 1.08 7.95
C ARG A 70 -5.23 0.41 8.50
N ALA A 71 -4.11 1.12 8.57
CA ALA A 71 -2.83 0.61 9.05
C ALA A 71 -2.73 0.75 10.57
N ARG A 72 -2.50 -0.37 11.27
CA ARG A 72 -2.33 -0.36 12.74
C ARG A 72 -0.88 -0.12 13.18
N LEU A 73 0.10 -0.62 12.42
CA LEU A 73 1.52 -0.52 12.76
C LEU A 73 2.32 0.24 11.71
N THR A 74 2.27 -0.19 10.44
CA THR A 74 3.07 0.45 9.38
C THR A 74 2.26 0.72 8.13
N LEU A 75 2.48 1.90 7.55
CA LEU A 75 1.95 2.29 6.25
C LEU A 75 3.10 2.44 5.26
N GLY A 76 3.01 1.73 4.14
CA GLY A 76 3.83 1.98 2.94
C GLY A 76 3.03 2.78 1.93
N VAL A 77 3.64 3.79 1.32
CA VAL A 77 3.04 4.55 0.21
C VAL A 77 3.97 4.46 -0.98
N SER A 78 3.44 4.04 -2.12
CA SER A 78 4.20 3.96 -3.37
C SER A 78 3.68 4.95 -4.39
N VAL A 79 4.60 5.59 -5.10
CA VAL A 79 4.32 6.53 -6.18
C VAL A 79 5.00 6.06 -7.45
N LEU A 80 4.34 6.21 -8.58
CA LEU A 80 4.88 5.88 -9.90
C LEU A 80 5.60 7.08 -10.48
N LYS A 81 6.76 6.85 -11.13
CA LYS A 81 7.46 7.87 -11.94
C LYS A 81 6.94 7.93 -13.38
N ARG A 82 6.47 6.79 -13.89
CA ARG A 82 5.92 6.62 -15.25
C ARG A 82 4.73 5.67 -15.19
N ARG A 83 3.72 5.92 -16.03
CA ARG A 83 2.55 5.05 -16.19
C ARG A 83 2.30 4.78 -17.66
N LYS A 84 1.67 3.64 -17.97
CA LYS A 84 1.30 3.29 -19.34
C LYS A 84 -0.02 3.97 -19.69
N LYS A 85 -0.05 4.74 -20.78
CA LYS A 85 -1.26 5.34 -21.37
C LYS A 85 -1.35 4.87 -22.82
N GLY A 86 -2.30 3.98 -23.10
CA GLY A 86 -2.38 3.28 -24.39
C GLY A 86 -1.10 2.49 -24.70
N ARG A 87 -0.42 2.83 -25.79
CA ARG A 87 0.84 2.20 -26.22
C ARG A 87 2.10 2.87 -25.66
N GLU A 88 1.97 4.02 -25.00
CA GLU A 88 3.10 4.83 -24.57
C GLU A 88 3.28 4.86 -23.05
N TYR A 89 4.49 5.20 -22.60
CA TYR A 89 4.80 5.45 -21.19
C TYR A 89 4.94 6.94 -20.95
N VAL A 90 3.94 7.52 -20.30
CA VAL A 90 3.91 8.93 -19.91
C VAL A 90 4.46 9.12 -18.50
N GLN A 91 4.94 10.33 -18.22
CA GLN A 91 5.35 10.69 -16.86
C GLN A 91 4.14 10.65 -15.93
N ALA A 92 4.34 10.10 -14.73
CA ALA A 92 3.33 10.08 -13.69
C ALA A 92 3.71 11.10 -12.61
N MET A 93 2.73 11.90 -12.20
CA MET A 93 2.89 12.87 -11.14
C MET A 93 2.52 12.23 -9.81
N PRO A 94 3.35 12.33 -8.75
CA PRO A 94 2.93 11.94 -7.40
C PRO A 94 1.66 12.69 -6.99
N SER A 95 0.81 12.05 -6.19
CA SER A 95 -0.39 12.70 -5.66
C SER A 95 -0.03 13.93 -4.82
N ARG A 96 -0.82 14.99 -4.91
CA ARG A 96 -0.74 16.16 -4.02
C ARG A 96 -0.78 15.78 -2.54
N PHE A 97 -1.52 14.73 -2.17
CA PHE A 97 -1.65 14.28 -0.78
C PHE A 97 -0.31 13.77 -0.21
N VAL A 98 0.60 13.27 -1.05
CA VAL A 98 1.94 12.82 -0.63
C VAL A 98 2.76 14.01 -0.14
N ALA A 99 2.71 15.14 -0.84
CA ALA A 99 3.41 16.36 -0.47
C ALA A 99 2.83 17.00 0.79
N GLU A 100 1.51 17.03 0.92
CA GLU A 100 0.84 17.58 2.12
C GLU A 100 1.21 16.83 3.40
N MET A 101 1.37 15.51 3.32
CA MET A 101 1.85 14.67 4.42
C MET A 101 3.37 14.72 4.60
N LYS A 102 4.09 15.44 3.74
CA LYS A 102 5.56 15.53 3.71
C LYS A 102 6.25 14.17 3.62
N LEU A 103 5.60 13.22 2.97
CA LEU A 103 6.14 11.88 2.78
C LEU A 103 7.34 11.95 1.82
N GLY A 104 8.52 11.57 2.31
CA GLY A 104 9.75 11.54 1.53
C GLY A 104 10.68 12.74 1.69
N GLU A 105 10.25 13.81 2.37
CA GLU A 105 11.10 14.98 2.65
C GLU A 105 12.17 14.70 3.71
N GLY A 106 11.95 13.70 4.58
CA GLY A 106 12.87 13.34 5.67
C GLY A 106 14.14 12.61 5.26
N GLY A 107 14.48 12.55 3.97
CA GLY A 107 15.75 11.96 3.51
C GLY A 107 15.96 10.53 4.00
N GLY A 108 14.89 9.72 4.06
CA GLY A 108 14.98 8.31 4.46
C GLY A 108 16.09 7.62 3.67
N PRO A 109 16.78 6.63 4.27
CA PRO A 109 18.02 6.08 3.70
C PRO A 109 17.84 5.80 2.21
N LYS A 110 18.67 6.46 1.40
CA LYS A 110 18.80 6.22 -0.05
C LYS A 110 19.46 4.87 -0.28
N GLU A 111 18.88 3.84 0.30
CA GLU A 111 19.29 2.46 0.16
C GLU A 111 18.74 1.93 -1.17
N ASP A 112 19.53 1.11 -1.87
CA ASP A 112 19.07 0.46 -3.08
C ASP A 112 17.83 -0.40 -2.73
N PRO A 113 16.68 -0.21 -3.42
CA PRO A 113 15.48 -0.98 -3.16
C PRO A 113 15.69 -2.51 -3.21
N ARG A 114 16.64 -2.99 -4.02
CA ARG A 114 16.97 -4.42 -4.14
C ARG A 114 17.69 -4.94 -2.90
N GLU A 115 18.64 -4.17 -2.38
CA GLU A 115 19.37 -4.51 -1.16
C GLU A 115 18.43 -4.50 0.04
N LYS A 116 17.61 -3.45 0.16
CA LYS A 116 16.58 -3.36 1.19
C LYS A 116 15.61 -4.56 1.13
N LEU A 117 15.18 -4.94 -0.08
CA LEU A 117 14.29 -6.09 -0.26
C LEU A 117 14.96 -7.41 0.11
N LYS A 118 16.24 -7.58 -0.24
CA LYS A 118 17.02 -8.76 0.15
C LYS A 118 17.11 -8.87 1.67
N ARG A 119 17.52 -7.80 2.36
CA ARG A 119 17.58 -7.75 3.82
C ARG A 119 16.23 -8.07 4.47
N LEU A 120 15.16 -7.40 4.01
CA LEU A 120 13.81 -7.64 4.55
C LEU A 120 13.36 -9.09 4.35
N ARG A 121 13.69 -9.73 3.22
CA ARG A 121 13.37 -11.14 2.98
C ARG A 121 14.14 -12.05 3.93
N GLU A 122 15.43 -11.78 4.14
CA GLU A 122 16.27 -12.54 5.08
C GLU A 122 15.75 -12.41 6.52
N GLU A 123 15.45 -11.18 6.96
CA GLU A 123 14.86 -10.90 8.28
C GLU A 123 13.51 -11.60 8.47
N MET A 124 12.64 -11.55 7.45
CA MET A 124 11.32 -12.21 7.50
C MET A 124 11.45 -13.73 7.50
N ALA A 125 12.40 -14.30 6.74
CA ALA A 125 12.69 -15.73 6.75
C ALA A 125 13.20 -16.19 8.13
N ALA A 126 14.10 -15.41 8.74
CA ALA A 126 14.61 -15.68 10.09
C ALA A 126 13.50 -15.63 11.15
N LYS A 127 12.63 -14.60 11.11
CA LYS A 127 11.47 -14.49 12.01
C LYS A 127 10.48 -15.64 11.82
N ALA A 128 10.22 -16.05 10.57
CA ALA A 128 9.35 -17.18 10.27
C ALA A 128 9.94 -18.51 10.80
N ALA A 129 11.26 -18.72 10.65
CA ALA A 129 11.94 -19.89 11.19
C ALA A 129 11.90 -19.92 12.73
N ALA A 130 12.13 -18.78 13.39
CA ALA A 130 12.05 -18.65 14.84
C ALA A 130 10.63 -18.93 15.37
N SER A 131 9.60 -18.39 14.71
CA SER A 131 8.19 -18.66 15.05
C SER A 131 7.85 -20.14 14.88
N LYS A 132 8.33 -20.79 13.81
CA LYS A 132 8.11 -22.23 13.58
C LYS A 132 8.80 -23.09 14.65
N ALA A 133 10.03 -22.73 15.05
CA ALA A 133 10.76 -23.43 16.11
C ALA A 133 10.10 -23.26 17.48
N ALA A 134 9.57 -22.06 17.79
CA ALA A 134 8.83 -21.81 19.02
C ALA A 134 7.52 -22.62 19.08
N ALA A 135 6.78 -22.70 17.98
CA ALA A 135 5.58 -23.52 17.89
C ALA A 135 5.87 -25.02 18.08
N ALA A 136 6.96 -25.52 17.51
CA ALA A 136 7.37 -26.92 17.68
C ALA A 136 7.77 -27.26 19.13
N ARG A 137 8.41 -26.33 19.84
CA ARG A 137 8.78 -26.49 21.25
C ARG A 137 7.59 -26.42 22.22
N ALA A 138 6.48 -25.82 21.82
CA ALA A 138 5.27 -25.73 22.64
C ALA A 138 4.35 -26.96 22.50
N GLN A 139 4.67 -27.88 21.57
CA GLN A 139 3.86 -29.06 21.25
C GLN A 139 4.50 -30.38 21.71
N GLY A 140 5.68 -30.34 22.33
CA GLY A 140 6.37 -31.49 22.93
C GLY A 140 6.64 -31.23 24.40
#